data_AF-A0A0K0GIQ8-F1
#
_entry.id   AF-A0A0K0GIQ8-F1
#
_cell.length_a   1.000
_cell.length_b   1.000
_cell.length_c   1.000
_cell.angle_alpha   90.00
_cell.angle_beta   90.00
_cell.angle_gamma   90.00
#
_symmetry.space_group_name_H-M   'P 1'
#
loop_
_entity.id
_entity.type
_entity.pdbx_description
1 polymer ?
#
loop_
_entity_poly.entity_id
_entity_poly.type
_entity_poly.pdbx_seq_one_letter_code
_entity_poly.pdbx_strand_id
1 'polypeptide(L)' 'MERIADPQAHNPVRAQQVAALYAFIAHQPPLERALLLLYLDKHSYREIGEVLGISETNVATKLSRLKTRMRGER' A
#
# COMPACT_ATOMS: atom_id res chain seq x y z
N MET A 1 11.73 -13.04 -13.41
CA MET A 1 10.82 -12.46 -12.40
C MET A 1 10.30 -13.62 -11.58
N GLU A 2 10.89 -13.84 -10.40
CA GLU A 2 10.45 -14.89 -9.47
C GLU A 2 8.96 -14.67 -9.18
N ARG A 3 8.08 -15.59 -9.60
CA ARG A 3 6.72 -15.61 -9.07
C ARG A 3 6.90 -15.90 -7.59
N ILE A 4 6.68 -14.90 -6.74
CA ILE A 4 6.46 -15.11 -5.31
C ILE A 4 5.25 -16.04 -5.23
N ALA A 5 5.50 -17.35 -5.16
CA ALA A 5 4.45 -18.34 -5.09
C ALA A 5 3.91 -18.28 -3.66
N ASP A 6 2.97 -17.38 -3.42
CA ASP A 6 2.16 -17.41 -2.20
C ASP A 6 1.50 -18.81 -2.16
N PRO A 7 1.85 -19.68 -1.21
CA PRO A 7 1.29 -21.04 -1.13
C PRO A 7 -0.23 -21.02 -0.89
N GLN A 8 -0.80 -19.85 -0.56
CA GLN A 8 -2.24 -19.60 -0.43
C GLN A 8 -2.88 -18.99 -1.70
N ALA A 9 -2.14 -18.83 -2.81
CA ALA A 9 -2.65 -18.29 -4.08
C ALA A 9 -3.75 -19.15 -4.72
N HIS A 10 -3.91 -20.40 -4.29
CA HIS A 10 -5.02 -21.27 -4.72
C HIS A 10 -6.38 -20.88 -4.13
N ASN A 11 -6.43 -19.96 -3.16
CA ASN A 11 -7.70 -19.45 -2.65
C ASN A 11 -8.24 -18.35 -3.60
N PRO A 12 -9.37 -18.58 -4.31
CA PRO A 12 -9.90 -17.62 -5.28
C PRO A 12 -10.32 -16.29 -4.64
N VAL A 13 -10.76 -16.30 -3.38
CA VAL A 13 -11.13 -15.08 -2.65
C VAL A 13 -9.88 -14.24 -2.35
N ARG A 14 -8.80 -14.88 -1.91
CA ARG A 14 -7.53 -14.21 -1.64
C ARG A 14 -6.92 -13.63 -2.92
N ALA A 15 -6.97 -14.39 -4.02
CA ALA A 15 -6.53 -13.91 -5.33
C ALA A 15 -7.31 -12.65 -5.78
N GLN A 16 -8.63 -12.63 -5.58
CA GLN A 16 -9.45 -11.44 -5.86
C GLN A 16 -9.10 -10.26 -4.96
N GLN A 17 -8.88 -10.48 -3.66
CA GLN A 17 -8.47 -9.41 -2.73
C GLN A 17 -7.10 -8.81 -3.11
N VAL A 18 -6.15 -9.66 -3.47
CA VAL A 18 -4.82 -9.24 -3.93
C VAL A 18 -4.93 -8.45 -5.24
N ALA A 19 -5.74 -8.91 -6.20
CA ALA A 19 -5.99 -8.18 -7.44
C ALA A 19 -6.64 -6.81 -7.20
N ALA A 20 -7.62 -6.73 -6.29
CA ALA A 20 -8.25 -5.48 -5.90
C ALA A 20 -7.26 -4.51 -5.23
N LEU A 21 -6.36 -5.02 -4.37
CA LEU A 21 -5.30 -4.23 -3.75
C LEU A 21 -4.34 -3.66 -4.81
N TYR A 22 -3.87 -4.49 -5.75
CA TYR A 22 -3.01 -4.02 -6.85
C TYR A 22 -3.70 -2.96 -7.71
N ALA A 23 -4.98 -3.17 -8.05
CA ALA A 23 -5.76 -2.17 -8.78
C ALA A 23 -5.87 -0.87 -7.98
N PHE A 24 -6.19 -0.93 -6.68
CA PHE A 24 -6.25 0.26 -5.83
C PHE A 24 -4.94 1.03 -5.80
N ILE A 25 -3.81 0.34 -5.59
CA ILE A 25 -2.46 0.94 -5.58
C ILE A 25 -2.13 1.60 -6.92
N ALA A 26 -2.48 0.95 -8.04
CA ALA A 26 -2.20 1.46 -9.38
C ALA A 26 -2.94 2.77 -9.69
N HIS A 27 -4.14 2.97 -9.12
CA HIS A 27 -4.94 4.19 -9.31
C HIS A 27 -4.55 5.34 -8.36
N GLN A 28 -3.57 5.17 -7.48
CA GLN A 28 -3.12 6.25 -6.61
C GLN A 28 -2.15 7.20 -7.34
N PRO A 29 -2.14 8.50 -6.98
CA PRO A 29 -1.11 9.41 -7.46
C PRO A 29 0.31 8.93 -7.06
N PRO A 30 1.38 9.37 -7.74
CA PRO A 30 2.72 8.83 -7.57
C PRO A 30 3.23 8.81 -6.12
N LEU A 31 2.98 9.88 -5.36
CA LEU A 31 3.40 9.99 -3.96
C LEU A 31 2.68 8.97 -3.07
N GLU A 32 1.36 8.90 -3.16
CA GLU A 32 0.54 7.96 -2.41
C GLU A 32 0.85 6.50 -2.78
N ARG A 33 1.16 6.23 -4.05
CA ARG A 33 1.60 4.91 -4.51
C ARG A 33 2.94 4.52 -3.88
N ALA A 34 3.94 5.41 -3.93
CA ALA A 34 5.25 5.16 -3.33
C ALA A 34 5.13 4.94 -1.81
N LEU A 35 4.31 5.75 -1.14
CA LEU A 35 4.01 5.61 0.29
C LEU A 35 3.41 4.23 0.62
N LEU A 36 2.42 3.76 -0.16
CA LEU A 36 1.82 2.44 0.05
C LEU A 36 2.81 1.30 -0.16
N LEU A 37 3.64 1.37 -1.20
CA LEU A 37 4.63 0.34 -1.49
C LEU A 37 5.64 0.22 -0.34
N LEU A 38 6.21 1.34 0.11
CA LEU A 38 7.15 1.33 1.23
C LEU A 38 6.51 0.81 2.54
N TYR A 39 5.24 1.16 2.78
CA TYR A 39 4.50 0.64 3.94
C TYR A 39 4.26 -0.88 3.86
N LEU A 40 3.93 -1.40 2.68
CA LEU A 40 3.76 -2.85 2.46
C LEU A 40 5.08 -3.61 2.62
N ASP A 41 6.19 -2.99 2.22
CA ASP A 41 7.57 -3.46 2.43
C ASP A 41 8.06 -3.29 3.88
N LYS A 42 7.17 -2.92 4.81
CA LYS A 42 7.41 -2.83 6.26
C LYS A 42 8.37 -1.72 6.70
N HIS A 43 8.60 -0.71 5.87
CA HIS A 43 9.29 0.49 6.33
C HIS A 43 8.50 1.24 7.41
N SER A 44 9.21 1.77 8.40
CA SER A 44 8.63 2.64 9.43
C SER A 44 8.19 3.98 8.84
N TYR A 45 7.27 4.68 9.50
CA TYR A 45 6.79 5.99 9.01
C TYR A 45 7.91 7.02 8.90
N ARG A 46 8.90 6.94 9.79
CA ARG A 46 10.11 7.75 9.75
C ARG A 46 10.94 7.48 8.48
N GLU A 47 11.29 6.22 8.22
CA GLU A 47 12.05 5.84 7.01
C GLU A 47 11.32 6.22 5.73
N ILE A 48 9.99 6.04 5.70
CA ILE A 48 9.16 6.47 4.57
C ILE A 48 9.24 7.98 4.37
N GLY A 49 9.18 8.75 5.45
CA GLY A 49 9.29 10.21 5.41
C GLY A 49 10.66 10.67 4.87
N GLU A 50 11.73 10.04 5.35
CA GLU A 50 13.10 10.29 4.90
C GLU A 50 13.27 9.98 3.40
N VAL A 51 12.73 8.85 2.91
CA VAL A 51 12.79 8.46 1.49
C VAL A 51 11.96 9.38 0.60
N LEU A 52 10.77 9.77 1.04
CA LEU A 52 9.83 10.56 0.23
C LEU A 52 9.99 12.07 0.38
N GLY A 53 10.88 12.54 1.27
CA GLY A 53 11.09 13.96 1.53
C GLY A 53 9.89 14.64 2.21
N ILE A 54 9.12 13.90 3.02
CA ILE A 54 7.96 14.42 3.78
C ILE A 54 8.08 14.08 5.25
N SER A 55 7.40 14.81 6.12
CA SER A 55 7.46 14.50 7.56
C SER A 55 6.76 13.19 7.91
N GLU A 56 7.21 12.54 8.97
CA GLU A 56 6.58 11.33 9.54
C GLU A 56 5.08 11.55 9.83
N THR A 57 4.70 12.72 10.35
CA THR A 57 3.29 13.10 10.57
C THR A 57 2.50 13.15 9.26
N ASN A 58 3.11 13.62 8.17
CA ASN A 58 2.49 13.65 6.86
C ASN A 58 2.28 12.22 6.33
N VAL A 59 3.26 11.34 6.52
CA VAL A 59 3.14 9.90 6.21
C VAL A 59 1.97 9.28 6.96
N ALA A 60 1.92 9.44 8.28
CA ALA A 60 0.85 8.88 9.12
C ALA A 60 -0.55 9.36 8.66
N THR A 61 -0.68 10.66 8.39
CA THR A 61 -1.94 11.27 7.94
C THR A 61 -2.36 10.76 6.57
N LYS A 62 -1.45 10.76 5.59
CA LYS A 62 -1.72 10.27 4.24
C LYS A 62 -2.06 8.79 4.22
N LEU A 63 -1.31 7.98 4.99
CA LEU A 63 -1.55 6.54 5.10
C LEU A 63 -2.89 6.24 5.74
N SER A 64 -3.29 6.99 6.77
CA SER A 64 -4.61 6.86 7.39
C SER A 64 -5.72 7.11 6.35
N ARG A 65 -5.65 8.23 5.60
CA ARG A 65 -6.61 8.57 4.53
C ARG A 65 -6.64 7.51 3.42
N LEU A 66 -5.49 6.94 3.06
CA LEU A 66 -5.41 5.86 2.08
C LEU A 66 -6.13 4.59 2.57
N LYS A 67 -5.92 4.21 3.83
CA LYS A 67 -6.60 3.05 4.45
C LYS A 67 -8.12 3.25 4.52
N THR A 68 -8.59 4.44 4.89
CA THR A 68 -10.01 4.81 4.90
C THR A 68 -10.61 4.69 3.49
N ARG A 69 -9.96 5.27 2.47
CA ARG A 69 -10.40 5.14 1.06
C ARG A 69 -10.45 3.69 0.58
N MET A 70 -9.48 2.86 0.98
CA MET A 70 -9.45 1.45 0.62
C MET A 70 -10.60 0.64 1.23
N ARG A 71 -11.10 1.05 2.41
CA ARG A 71 -12.26 0.44 3.07
C ARG A 71 -13.61 0.91 2.52
N GLY A 72 -13.61 1.94 1.68
CA GLY A 72 -14.85 2.57 1.21
C GLY A 72 -15.58 3.39 2.27
N GLU A 73 -14.96 3.60 3.43
CA GLU A 73 -15.41 4.54 4.46
C GLU A 73 -15.09 5.94 3.92
N ARG A 74 -16.11 6.77 3.68
CA ARG A 74 -15.95 8.12 3.11
C ARG A 74 -16.51 9.16 4.05
#